data_AF-A0A819SWC5-F1
#
_entry.id   AF-A0A819SWC5-F1
#
_cell.length_a   1.000
_cell.length_b   1.000
_cell.length_c   1.000
_cell.angle_alpha   90.00
_cell.angle_beta   90.00
_cell.angle_gamma   90.00
#
_symmetry.space_group_name_H-M   'P 1'
#
loop_
_entity.id
_entity.type
_entity.pdbx_description
1 polymer ?
#
loop_
_entity_poly.entity_id
_entity_poly.type
_entity_poly.pdbx_seq_one_letter_code
_entity_poly.pdbx_strand_id
1 'polypeptide(L)'
;MDKYGFLYVSDHEKDEVRRWKMGEYNNEGILVAGGNGEGNQLNQLDDPRFVFVDEDQSVYVSDNSNHRVMKWRKDAKEGRVVAGGNGLGDDLNQLYYPHGVIVDDLGKEEGEIAVGGNGRGSQSNQFHYPSGLSFDDEGNLYVADHYNHRIQKFEIILKPDNNLSETSTQARIADLKAFKRCLTLIEIQAIHQQQTSIKKNSVRYTLYLLK
;
A
#
# COMPACT_ATOMS: atom_id res chain seq x y z
N MET A 1 -3.27 7.13 6.73
CA MET A 1 -2.52 8.36 7.08
C MET A 1 -1.06 8.09 6.76
N ASP A 2 -0.34 9.06 6.19
CA ASP A 2 1.09 8.87 5.88
C ASP A 2 2.01 9.31 7.05
N LYS A 3 3.32 9.00 6.94
CA LYS A 3 4.34 9.40 7.92
C LYS A 3 4.52 10.93 8.07
N TYR A 4 3.96 11.70 7.15
CA TYR A 4 3.98 13.15 7.18
C TYR A 4 2.74 13.73 7.85
N GLY A 5 1.81 12.89 8.34
CA GLY A 5 0.59 13.32 9.02
C GLY A 5 -0.50 13.80 8.06
N PHE A 6 -0.51 13.35 6.81
CA PHE A 6 -1.64 13.56 5.91
C PHE A 6 -2.64 12.41 6.01
N LEU A 7 -3.91 12.75 6.22
CA LEU A 7 -5.04 11.85 6.05
C LEU A 7 -5.47 11.86 4.59
N TYR A 8 -5.66 10.68 4.01
CA TYR A 8 -6.16 10.50 2.65
C TYR A 8 -7.53 9.84 2.73
N VAL A 9 -8.47 10.33 1.92
CA VAL A 9 -9.84 9.82 1.86
C VAL A 9 -10.21 9.64 0.40
N SER A 10 -10.68 8.45 0.05
CA SER A 10 -11.41 8.20 -1.19
C SER A 10 -12.87 8.58 -0.98
N ASP A 11 -13.33 9.58 -1.75
CA ASP A 11 -14.73 10.03 -1.75
C ASP A 11 -15.41 9.42 -2.98
N HIS A 12 -16.03 8.25 -2.77
CA HIS A 12 -16.56 7.42 -3.86
C HIS A 12 -17.70 8.09 -4.64
N GLU A 13 -18.52 8.92 -4.00
CA GLU A 13 -19.61 9.67 -4.67
C GLU A 13 -19.09 10.80 -5.57
N LYS A 14 -17.80 11.14 -5.46
CA LYS A 14 -17.15 12.19 -6.24
C LYS A 14 -16.02 11.69 -7.13
N ASP A 15 -15.78 10.37 -7.13
CA ASP A 15 -14.74 9.73 -7.92
C ASP A 15 -13.37 10.39 -7.75
N GLU A 16 -13.03 10.70 -6.49
CA GLU A 16 -11.81 11.42 -6.17
C GLU A 16 -11.14 10.91 -4.90
N VAL A 17 -9.84 11.19 -4.81
CA VAL A 17 -9.08 11.04 -3.57
C VAL A 17 -8.52 12.39 -3.17
N ARG A 18 -8.77 12.77 -1.92
CA ARG A 18 -8.27 14.02 -1.33
C ARG A 18 -7.42 13.75 -0.11
N ARG A 19 -6.53 14.68 0.19
CA ARG A 19 -5.73 14.68 1.41
C ARG A 19 -5.86 15.94 2.25
N TRP A 20 -5.74 15.75 3.56
CA TRP A 20 -5.73 16.81 4.56
C TRP A 20 -4.52 16.69 5.46
N LYS A 21 -3.92 17.84 5.79
CA LYS A 21 -2.86 17.90 6.79
C LYS A 21 -3.49 17.88 8.17
N MET A 22 -3.23 16.82 8.94
CA MET A 22 -3.78 16.71 10.29
C MET A 22 -3.23 17.81 11.19
N GLY A 23 -4.12 18.41 11.99
CA GLY A 23 -3.79 19.55 12.85
C GLY A 23 -3.88 20.91 12.13
N GLU A 24 -4.13 20.94 10.82
CA GLU A 24 -4.42 22.16 10.06
C GLU A 24 -5.91 22.16 9.66
N TYR A 25 -6.59 23.29 9.90
CA TYR A 25 -7.97 23.45 9.44
C TYR A 25 -7.98 23.84 7.96
N ASN A 26 -8.33 22.86 7.11
CA ASN A 26 -8.60 23.07 5.68
C ASN A 26 -9.87 22.30 5.32
N ASN A 27 -10.92 23.00 4.89
CA ASN A 27 -12.23 22.38 4.64
C ASN A 27 -12.36 21.78 3.23
N GLU A 28 -11.43 22.04 2.32
CA GLU A 28 -11.54 21.61 0.92
C GLU A 28 -10.66 20.40 0.57
N GLY A 29 -9.57 20.20 1.31
CA GLY A 29 -8.59 19.15 1.01
C GLY A 29 -7.88 19.35 -0.32
N ILE A 30 -6.77 18.65 -0.52
CA ILE A 30 -5.99 18.72 -1.76
C ILE A 30 -6.32 17.48 -2.59
N LEU A 31 -6.81 17.67 -3.82
CA LEU A 31 -7.05 16.60 -4.79
C LEU A 31 -5.72 15.93 -5.17
N VAL A 32 -5.67 14.59 -5.08
CA VAL A 32 -4.47 13.80 -5.37
C VAL A 32 -4.69 12.66 -6.37
N ALA A 33 -5.95 12.27 -6.63
CA ALA A 33 -6.31 11.35 -7.70
C ALA A 33 -7.78 11.57 -8.13
N GLY A 34 -8.10 11.25 -9.38
CA GLY A 34 -9.45 11.42 -9.94
C GLY A 34 -9.89 12.88 -10.06
N GLY A 35 -11.16 13.14 -9.77
CA GLY A 35 -11.74 14.50 -9.76
C GLY A 35 -12.10 15.06 -11.13
N ASN A 36 -12.10 14.23 -12.18
CA ASN A 36 -12.52 14.59 -13.54
C ASN A 36 -13.82 13.88 -13.95
N GLY A 37 -14.68 13.62 -12.97
CA GLY A 37 -15.91 12.83 -13.11
C GLY A 37 -15.68 11.32 -13.19
N GLU A 38 -16.78 10.59 -13.06
CA GLU A 38 -16.86 9.14 -13.24
C GLU A 38 -16.33 8.73 -14.62
N GLY A 39 -15.49 7.69 -14.66
CA GLY A 39 -15.07 7.07 -15.92
C GLY A 39 -13.77 6.31 -15.83
N ASN A 40 -13.33 5.79 -16.98
CA ASN A 40 -12.18 4.88 -17.09
C ASN A 40 -10.93 5.52 -17.71
N GLN A 41 -10.92 6.84 -17.95
CA GLN A 41 -9.71 7.53 -18.40
C GLN A 41 -8.63 7.53 -17.29
N LEU A 42 -7.38 7.85 -17.64
CA LEU A 42 -6.25 7.79 -16.69
C LEU A 42 -6.30 8.88 -15.61
N ASN A 43 -7.12 9.92 -15.80
CA ASN A 43 -7.39 11.00 -14.86
C ASN A 43 -8.78 10.89 -14.21
N GLN A 44 -9.49 9.79 -14.43
CA GLN A 44 -10.82 9.51 -13.87
C GLN A 44 -10.78 8.29 -12.95
N LEU A 45 -11.79 8.17 -12.09
CA LEU A 45 -12.07 7.04 -11.22
C LEU A 45 -13.56 6.69 -11.36
N ASP A 46 -13.97 5.52 -10.89
CA ASP A 46 -15.36 5.09 -10.76
C ASP A 46 -15.49 4.21 -9.50
N ASP A 47 -16.23 4.74 -8.51
CA ASP A 47 -16.44 4.14 -7.19
C ASP A 47 -15.12 3.78 -6.45
N PRO A 48 -14.19 4.73 -6.23
CA PRO A 48 -12.94 4.44 -5.54
C PRO A 48 -13.16 4.02 -4.08
N ARG A 49 -12.71 2.81 -3.70
CA ARG A 49 -13.03 2.21 -2.39
C ARG A 49 -11.95 2.35 -1.33
N PHE A 50 -10.68 2.32 -1.73
CA PHE A 50 -9.56 2.33 -0.80
C PHE A 50 -8.38 3.09 -1.37
N VAL A 51 -7.61 3.68 -0.46
CA VAL A 51 -6.40 4.42 -0.79
C VAL A 51 -5.22 3.90 0.04
N PHE A 52 -4.13 3.58 -0.66
CA PHE A 52 -2.82 3.33 -0.06
C PHE A 52 -1.83 4.40 -0.53
N VAL A 53 -0.89 4.76 0.34
CA VAL A 53 0.13 5.77 0.03
C VAL A 53 1.50 5.22 0.38
N ASP A 54 2.42 5.20 -0.59
CA ASP A 54 3.80 4.72 -0.38
C ASP A 54 4.71 5.81 0.20
N GLU A 55 5.97 5.43 0.49
CA GLU A 55 6.97 6.33 1.07
C GLU A 55 7.28 7.56 0.19
N ASP A 56 7.14 7.40 -1.12
CA ASP A 56 7.33 8.45 -2.13
C ASP A 56 6.09 9.34 -2.31
N GLN A 57 5.05 9.14 -1.50
CA GLN A 57 3.74 9.81 -1.59
C GLN A 57 3.03 9.53 -2.91
N SER A 58 3.29 8.38 -3.53
CA SER A 58 2.41 7.90 -4.60
C SER A 58 1.12 7.36 -3.99
N VAL A 59 0.01 7.67 -4.63
CA VAL A 59 -1.34 7.27 -4.21
C VAL A 59 -1.77 6.09 -5.07
N TYR A 60 -2.18 5.01 -4.43
CA TYR A 60 -2.77 3.84 -5.07
C TYR A 60 -4.24 3.79 -4.70
N VAL A 61 -5.08 3.64 -5.70
CA VAL A 61 -6.53 3.66 -5.54
C VAL A 61 -7.11 2.38 -6.12
N SER A 62 -7.94 1.69 -5.34
CA SER A 62 -8.80 0.64 -5.87
C SER A 62 -9.97 1.30 -6.59
N ASP A 63 -9.93 1.25 -7.92
CA ASP A 63 -10.91 1.85 -8.82
C ASP A 63 -11.94 0.77 -9.17
N ASN A 64 -12.96 0.68 -8.30
CA ASN A 64 -13.73 -0.54 -8.06
C ASN A 64 -14.54 -0.97 -9.28
N SER A 65 -15.40 -0.08 -9.77
CA SER A 65 -16.25 -0.35 -10.94
C SER A 65 -15.43 -0.50 -12.22
N ASN A 66 -14.25 0.12 -12.27
CA ASN A 66 -13.32 -0.01 -13.39
C ASN A 66 -12.44 -1.26 -13.32
N HIS A 67 -12.62 -2.13 -12.32
CA HIS A 67 -11.91 -3.41 -12.23
C HIS A 67 -10.38 -3.26 -12.29
N ARG A 68 -9.84 -2.22 -11.66
CA ARG A 68 -8.42 -1.89 -11.75
C ARG A 68 -7.88 -1.25 -10.47
N VAL A 69 -6.55 -1.23 -10.38
CA VAL A 69 -5.83 -0.43 -9.40
C VAL A 69 -5.02 0.60 -10.16
N MET A 70 -5.17 1.85 -9.74
CA MET A 70 -4.52 2.99 -10.36
C MET A 70 -3.47 3.58 -9.42
N LYS A 71 -2.32 3.99 -9.97
CA LYS A 71 -1.25 4.71 -9.24
C LYS A 71 -1.10 6.13 -9.77
N TRP A 72 -1.16 7.12 -8.88
CA TRP A 72 -0.72 8.49 -9.13
C TRP A 72 0.60 8.75 -8.42
N ARG A 73 1.59 9.29 -9.14
CA ARG A 73 2.75 9.89 -8.48
C ARG A 73 2.33 11.19 -7.82
N LYS A 74 3.08 11.62 -6.82
CA LYS A 74 2.88 12.92 -6.18
C LYS A 74 2.77 14.03 -7.23
N ASP A 75 1.72 14.84 -7.10
CA ASP A 75 1.40 16.01 -7.93
C ASP A 75 1.11 15.71 -9.43
N ALA A 76 0.99 14.43 -9.81
CA ALA A 76 0.62 14.03 -11.17
C ALA A 76 -0.82 14.43 -11.52
N LYS A 77 -1.08 14.70 -12.81
CA LYS A 77 -2.42 15.04 -13.33
C LYS A 77 -3.24 13.84 -13.79
N GLU A 78 -2.57 12.74 -14.07
CA GLU A 78 -3.15 11.46 -14.44
C GLU A 78 -2.35 10.33 -13.79
N GLY A 79 -3.00 9.18 -13.66
CA GLY A 79 -2.43 7.99 -13.08
C GLY A 79 -1.99 7.02 -14.17
N ARG A 80 -1.65 5.82 -13.73
CA ARG A 80 -1.48 4.66 -14.61
C ARG A 80 -2.09 3.43 -13.96
N VAL A 81 -2.58 2.51 -14.77
CA VAL A 81 -3.00 1.20 -14.31
C VAL A 81 -1.76 0.45 -13.80
N VAL A 82 -1.85 -0.12 -12.60
CA VAL A 82 -0.78 -0.95 -12.00
C VAL A 82 -1.23 -2.38 -11.71
N ALA A 83 -2.52 -2.65 -11.70
CA ALA A 83 -3.10 -4.00 -11.69
C ALA A 83 -4.51 -3.98 -12.27
N GLY A 84 -4.95 -5.09 -12.87
CA GLY A 84 -6.27 -5.18 -13.50
C GLY A 84 -6.41 -4.33 -14.78
N GLY A 85 -7.63 -3.84 -15.04
CA GLY A 85 -7.94 -2.98 -16.18
C GLY A 85 -8.18 -3.70 -17.51
N ASN A 86 -8.10 -5.02 -17.54
CA ASN A 86 -8.36 -5.85 -18.73
C ASN A 86 -9.75 -6.53 -18.70
N GLY A 87 -10.73 -5.86 -18.08
CA GLY A 87 -12.08 -6.39 -17.88
C GLY A 87 -12.21 -7.28 -16.64
N LEU A 88 -13.42 -7.80 -16.45
CA LEU A 88 -13.74 -8.74 -15.38
C LEU A 88 -13.33 -10.17 -15.77
N GLY A 89 -12.70 -10.87 -14.83
CA GLY A 89 -12.42 -12.31 -14.95
C GLY A 89 -11.31 -12.76 -14.03
N ASP A 90 -10.90 -14.02 -14.20
CA ASP A 90 -9.96 -14.72 -13.33
C ASP A 90 -8.53 -14.77 -13.89
N ASP A 91 -8.27 -14.11 -15.02
CA ASP A 91 -6.92 -13.99 -15.57
C ASP A 91 -6.04 -13.13 -14.64
N LEU A 92 -4.73 -13.40 -14.60
CA LEU A 92 -3.79 -12.72 -13.70
C LEU A 92 -3.72 -11.20 -13.90
N ASN A 93 -4.15 -10.70 -15.06
CA ASN A 93 -4.21 -9.28 -15.41
C ASN A 93 -5.63 -8.68 -15.33
N GLN A 94 -6.59 -9.41 -14.75
CA GLN A 94 -7.98 -8.99 -14.51
C GLN A 94 -8.25 -8.88 -13.00
N LEU A 95 -9.21 -8.02 -12.63
CA LEU A 95 -9.67 -7.88 -11.24
C LEU A 95 -11.19 -7.84 -11.19
N TYR A 96 -11.77 -8.20 -10.04
CA TYR A 96 -13.21 -8.15 -9.82
C TYR A 96 -13.53 -7.23 -8.65
N TYR A 97 -14.08 -6.04 -8.92
CA TYR A 97 -14.45 -5.03 -7.93
C TYR A 97 -13.44 -4.90 -6.79
N PRO A 98 -12.18 -4.48 -7.07
CA PRO A 98 -11.16 -4.42 -6.04
C PRO A 98 -11.60 -3.49 -4.91
N HIS A 99 -11.59 -3.98 -3.68
CA HIS A 99 -11.93 -3.19 -2.50
C HIS A 99 -10.69 -2.58 -1.87
N GLY A 100 -9.68 -3.38 -1.55
CA GLY A 100 -8.43 -2.94 -0.91
C GLY A 100 -7.23 -3.05 -1.84
N VAL A 101 -6.27 -2.14 -1.66
CA VAL A 101 -4.94 -2.21 -2.27
C VAL A 101 -3.90 -1.93 -1.20
N ILE A 102 -2.82 -2.69 -1.21
CA ILE A 102 -1.61 -2.46 -0.43
C ILE A 102 -0.42 -2.74 -1.34
N VAL A 103 0.68 -2.03 -1.13
CA VAL A 103 1.90 -2.20 -1.93
C VAL A 103 3.02 -2.57 -0.99
N ASP A 104 3.77 -3.61 -1.33
CA ASP A 104 5.00 -3.96 -0.65
C ASP A 104 6.21 -3.24 -1.30
N ASP A 105 7.28 -3.06 -0.54
CA ASP A 105 8.52 -2.44 -1.03
C ASP A 105 9.45 -3.47 -1.72
N LEU A 106 8.94 -4.64 -2.14
CA LEU A 106 9.77 -5.77 -2.57
C LEU A 106 10.06 -5.78 -4.07
N GLY A 107 9.38 -4.93 -4.85
CA GLY A 107 9.78 -4.61 -6.22
C GLY A 107 9.65 -5.76 -7.23
N LYS A 108 8.78 -6.75 -6.98
CA LYS A 108 8.41 -7.72 -8.02
C LYS A 108 7.58 -7.02 -9.10
N GLU A 109 7.96 -7.22 -10.37
CA GLU A 109 7.25 -6.64 -11.52
C GLU A 109 6.02 -7.46 -11.96
N GLU A 110 5.86 -8.69 -11.47
CA GLU A 110 4.72 -9.57 -11.75
C GLU A 110 3.83 -9.74 -10.52
N GLY A 111 2.52 -9.60 -10.70
CA GLY A 111 1.53 -9.84 -9.66
C GLY A 111 1.33 -11.33 -9.42
N GLU A 112 1.33 -11.75 -8.15
CA GLU A 112 1.00 -13.11 -7.73
C GLU A 112 -0.20 -13.12 -6.78
N ILE A 113 -1.02 -14.17 -6.82
CA ILE A 113 -2.08 -14.35 -5.83
C ILE A 113 -1.42 -14.77 -4.52
N ALA A 114 -1.28 -13.81 -3.59
CA ALA A 114 -0.71 -14.08 -2.27
C ALA A 114 -1.64 -14.91 -1.39
N VAL A 115 -2.94 -14.60 -1.40
CA VAL A 115 -3.99 -15.28 -0.62
C VAL A 115 -5.30 -15.27 -1.39
N GLY A 116 -6.15 -16.29 -1.21
CA GLY A 116 -7.44 -16.38 -1.88
C GLY A 116 -7.37 -16.96 -3.29
N GLY A 117 -8.04 -16.30 -4.24
CA GLY A 117 -8.03 -16.67 -5.67
C GLY A 117 -8.96 -17.83 -6.07
N ASN A 118 -9.71 -18.42 -5.14
CA ASN A 118 -10.60 -19.56 -5.43
C ASN A 118 -12.10 -19.22 -5.29
N GLY A 119 -12.43 -17.96 -5.59
CA GLY A 119 -13.80 -17.44 -5.58
C GLY A 119 -14.42 -17.24 -4.20
N ARG A 120 -15.74 -17.01 -4.21
CA ARG A 120 -16.55 -16.77 -3.00
C ARG A 120 -16.74 -18.07 -2.22
N GLY A 121 -16.47 -18.05 -0.91
CA GLY A 121 -16.72 -19.21 -0.05
C GLY A 121 -16.08 -19.06 1.33
N SER A 122 -16.06 -20.16 2.10
CA SER A 122 -15.60 -20.19 3.50
C SER A 122 -14.36 -21.06 3.74
N GLN A 123 -13.79 -21.66 2.69
CA GLN A 123 -12.52 -22.38 2.77
C GLN A 123 -11.35 -21.42 3.03
N SER A 124 -10.16 -21.96 3.34
CA SER A 124 -8.97 -21.16 3.70
C SER A 124 -8.40 -20.33 2.55
N ASN A 125 -8.66 -20.73 1.31
CA ASN A 125 -8.28 -20.04 0.07
C ASN A 125 -9.47 -19.34 -0.61
N GLN A 126 -10.58 -19.16 0.11
CA GLN A 126 -11.78 -18.47 -0.35
C GLN A 126 -12.13 -17.32 0.59
N PHE A 127 -12.79 -16.29 0.06
CA PHE A 127 -13.27 -15.16 0.84
C PHE A 127 -14.73 -14.86 0.55
N HIS A 128 -15.41 -14.21 1.48
CA HIS A 128 -16.77 -13.77 1.33
C HIS A 128 -16.87 -12.30 1.73
N TYR A 129 -16.70 -11.45 0.73
CA TYR A 129 -16.71 -9.98 0.87
C TYR A 129 -15.63 -9.48 1.84
N PRO A 130 -14.34 -9.71 1.53
CA PRO A 130 -13.26 -9.20 2.37
C PRO A 130 -13.27 -7.67 2.37
N SER A 131 -13.21 -7.05 3.54
CA SER A 131 -13.41 -5.61 3.72
C SER A 131 -12.18 -4.85 4.19
N GLY A 132 -11.13 -5.55 4.61
CA GLY A 132 -9.91 -4.93 5.12
C GLY A 132 -8.71 -5.86 5.10
N LEU A 133 -7.54 -5.25 4.94
CA LEU A 133 -6.24 -5.89 4.93
C LEU A 133 -5.28 -5.13 5.85
N SER A 134 -4.42 -5.83 6.59
CA SER A 134 -3.33 -5.23 7.37
C SER A 134 -2.18 -6.21 7.50
N PHE A 135 -0.95 -5.71 7.62
CA PHE A 135 0.21 -6.51 7.98
C PHE A 135 0.59 -6.31 9.45
N ASP A 136 1.23 -7.31 10.05
CA ASP A 136 2.01 -7.13 11.28
C ASP A 136 3.50 -6.87 10.96
N ASP A 137 4.29 -6.55 12.00
CA ASP A 137 5.73 -6.25 11.86
C ASP A 137 6.58 -7.45 11.40
N GLU A 138 6.01 -8.65 11.39
CA GLU A 138 6.62 -9.89 10.90
C GLU A 138 6.28 -10.14 9.43
N GLY A 139 5.40 -9.34 8.83
CA GLY A 139 4.96 -9.47 7.45
C GLY A 139 3.78 -10.43 7.24
N ASN A 140 3.10 -10.85 8.31
CA ASN A 140 1.91 -11.67 8.18
C ASN A 140 0.71 -10.81 7.76
N LEU A 141 -0.07 -11.29 6.79
CA LEU A 141 -1.26 -10.61 6.29
C LEU A 141 -2.50 -11.03 7.10
N TYR A 142 -3.25 -10.04 7.55
CA TYR A 142 -4.54 -10.20 8.19
C TYR A 142 -5.64 -9.73 7.24
N VAL A 143 -6.62 -10.59 6.99
CA VAL A 143 -7.77 -10.31 6.13
C VAL A 143 -9.06 -10.33 6.95
N ALA A 144 -9.81 -9.23 6.93
CA ALA A 144 -11.14 -9.16 7.50
C ALA A 144 -12.17 -9.67 6.48
N ASP A 145 -12.69 -10.88 6.72
CA ASP A 145 -13.59 -11.60 5.81
C ASP A 145 -15.05 -11.44 6.30
N HIS A 146 -15.66 -10.31 5.91
CA HIS A 146 -16.82 -9.73 6.57
C HIS A 146 -18.02 -10.67 6.64
N TYR A 147 -18.42 -11.28 5.52
CA TYR A 147 -19.59 -12.17 5.49
C TYR A 147 -19.31 -13.61 5.89
N ASN A 148 -18.04 -13.95 6.16
CA ASN A 148 -17.70 -15.16 6.88
C ASN A 148 -17.50 -14.91 8.39
N HIS A 149 -17.67 -13.67 8.86
CA HIS A 149 -17.56 -13.29 10.26
C HIS A 149 -16.22 -13.71 10.90
N ARG A 150 -15.11 -13.60 10.16
CA ARG A 150 -13.80 -14.04 10.61
C ARG A 150 -12.68 -13.08 10.22
N ILE A 151 -11.57 -13.18 10.95
CA ILE A 151 -10.27 -12.65 10.55
C ILE A 151 -9.37 -13.84 10.21
N GLN A 152 -8.73 -13.82 9.04
CA GLN A 152 -7.75 -14.83 8.66
C GLN A 152 -6.35 -14.24 8.70
N LYS A 153 -5.41 -14.95 9.32
CA LYS A 153 -3.97 -14.64 9.30
C LYS A 153 -3.30 -15.56 8.29
N PHE A 154 -2.51 -14.97 7.40
CA PHE A 154 -1.67 -15.68 6.45
C PHE A 154 -0.22 -15.33 6.72
N GLU A 155 0.58 -16.36 6.95
CA GLU A 155 2.03 -16.21 6.91
C GLU A 155 2.41 -16.01 5.45
N ILE A 156 2.60 -14.75 5.06
CA ILE A 156 3.17 -14.44 3.76
C ILE A 156 4.66 -14.64 3.93
N ILE A 157 5.12 -15.86 3.66
CA ILE A 157 6.55 -16.10 3.47
C ILE A 157 6.90 -15.33 2.21
N LEU A 158 7.41 -14.13 2.40
CA LEU A 158 8.06 -13.34 1.36
C LEU A 158 9.23 -14.20 0.87
N LYS A 159 8.98 -14.98 -0.18
CA LYS A 159 10.03 -15.78 -0.80
C LYS A 159 11.01 -14.77 -1.38
N PRO A 160 12.24 -14.68 -0.84
CA PRO A 160 13.26 -13.86 -1.47
C PRO A 160 13.44 -14.42 -2.87
N ASP A 161 13.49 -13.52 -3.84
CA ASP A 161 13.58 -13.85 -5.26
C ASP A 161 14.63 -14.95 -5.48
N ASN A 162 14.21 -16.09 -6.04
CA ASN A 162 15.08 -17.26 -6.24
C ASN A 162 16.18 -17.00 -7.29
N ASN A 163 16.17 -15.82 -7.93
CA ASN A 163 17.26 -15.32 -8.78
C ASN A 163 18.41 -14.65 -8.00
N LEU A 164 18.32 -14.57 -6.67
CA LEU A 164 19.39 -14.09 -5.81
C LEU A 164 19.96 -15.25 -4.99
N SER A 165 21.29 -15.42 -5.02
CA SER A 165 22.00 -16.47 -4.27
C SER A 165 21.58 -16.53 -2.79
N GLU A 166 21.64 -17.71 -2.15
CA GLU A 166 21.30 -17.87 -0.72
C GLU A 166 22.04 -16.88 0.20
N THR A 167 23.24 -16.46 -0.19
CA THR A 167 24.05 -15.41 0.45
C THR A 167 23.40 -14.02 0.45
N SER A 168 22.70 -13.63 -0.61
CA SER A 168 22.01 -12.33 -0.72
C SER A 168 20.73 -12.28 0.13
N THR A 169 20.06 -13.41 0.32
CA THR A 169 18.88 -13.54 1.17
C THR A 169 19.23 -13.40 2.65
N GLN A 170 20.30 -14.08 3.10
CA GLN A 170 20.78 -13.94 4.48
C GLN A 170 21.33 -12.54 4.76
N ALA A 171 21.99 -11.89 3.78
CA ALA A 171 22.43 -10.51 3.91
C ALA A 171 21.25 -9.55 4.11
N ARG A 172 20.15 -9.72 3.35
CA ARG A 172 18.97 -8.84 3.45
C ARG A 172 18.17 -9.07 4.73
N ILE A 173 18.08 -10.31 5.21
CA ILE A 173 17.49 -10.64 6.53
C ILE A 173 18.38 -10.10 7.67
N ALA A 174 19.70 -10.17 7.52
CA ALA A 174 20.64 -9.59 8.48
C ALA A 174 20.54 -8.06 8.49
N ASP A 175 20.38 -7.42 7.33
CA ASP A 175 20.20 -5.97 7.18
C ASP A 175 18.85 -5.51 7.74
N LEU A 176 17.75 -6.25 7.52
CA LEU A 176 16.45 -5.98 8.15
C LEU A 176 16.50 -6.12 9.68
N LYS A 177 17.22 -7.14 10.18
CA LYS A 177 17.44 -7.33 11.63
C LYS A 177 18.38 -6.26 12.20
N ALA A 178 19.39 -5.82 11.44
CA ALA A 178 20.31 -4.75 11.82
C ALA A 178 19.60 -3.39 11.80
N PHE A 179 18.70 -3.15 10.84
CA PHE A 179 17.86 -1.96 10.76
C PHE A 179 16.87 -1.88 11.93
N LYS A 180 16.22 -3.00 12.30
CA LYS A 180 15.39 -3.10 13.52
C LYS A 180 16.21 -2.90 14.82
N ARG A 181 17.46 -3.38 14.88
CA ARG A 181 18.38 -3.10 16.01
C ARG A 181 18.87 -1.65 16.04
N CYS A 182 19.02 -1.01 14.88
CA CYS A 182 19.43 0.39 14.79
C CYS A 182 18.29 1.33 15.20
N LEU A 183 17.03 1.03 14.84
CA LEU A 183 15.86 1.78 15.31
C LEU A 183 15.71 1.72 16.84
N THR A 184 15.85 0.54 17.44
CA THR A 184 15.74 0.36 18.90
C THR A 184 16.88 1.04 19.67
N LEU A 185 18.11 1.07 19.12
CA LEU A 185 19.23 1.81 19.72
C LEU A 185 19.09 3.33 19.57
N ILE A 186 18.54 3.82 18.46
CA ILE A 186 18.28 5.25 18.24
C ILE A 186 17.17 5.75 19.17
N GLU A 187 16.12 4.96 19.44
CA GLU A 187 15.08 5.30 20.42
C GLU A 187 15.63 5.32 21.85
N ILE A 188 16.48 4.37 22.22
CA ILE A 188 17.14 4.34 23.56
C ILE A 188 18.10 5.52 23.73
N GLN A 189 18.85 5.92 22.69
CA GLN A 189 19.72 7.09 22.73
C GLN A 189 18.95 8.43 22.72
N ALA A 190 17.83 8.51 21.99
CA ALA A 190 16.96 9.70 22.01
C ALA A 190 16.27 9.89 23.38
N ILE A 191 15.90 8.79 24.07
CA ILE A 191 15.37 8.83 25.44
C ILE A 191 16.45 9.29 26.44
N HIS A 192 17.72 8.93 26.24
CA HIS A 192 18.83 9.46 27.04
C HIS A 192 19.19 10.93 26.71
N GLN A 193 18.93 11.42 25.50
CA GLN A 193 19.22 12.79 25.09
C GLN A 193 18.09 13.80 25.30
N GLN A 194 16.88 13.38 25.69
CA GLN A 194 15.81 14.32 26.09
C GLN A 194 16.11 15.13 27.37
N GLN A 195 17.31 15.01 27.95
CA GLN A 195 17.79 15.95 28.97
C GLN A 195 18.53 17.19 28.43
N THR A 196 18.80 17.35 27.12
CA THR A 196 19.48 18.58 26.63
C THR A 196 19.08 19.01 25.20
N SER A 197 18.28 20.07 25.10
CA SER A 197 18.25 21.18 24.10
C SER A 197 18.63 20.95 22.60
N ILE A 198 17.62 21.05 21.72
CA ILE A 198 17.52 21.68 20.36
C ILE A 198 18.61 21.41 19.28
N LYS A 199 18.22 20.78 18.14
CA LYS A 199 18.16 21.37 16.76
C LYS A 199 17.90 20.30 15.67
N LYS A 200 16.94 20.59 14.78
CA LYS A 200 16.63 19.85 13.54
C LYS A 200 17.88 19.69 12.65
N ASN A 201 18.10 18.50 12.11
CA ASN A 201 18.77 18.30 10.83
C ASN A 201 18.14 17.11 10.10
N SER A 202 17.53 17.39 8.94
CA SER A 202 17.12 16.39 7.97
C SER A 202 18.35 15.67 7.41
N VAL A 203 18.33 14.34 7.40
CA VAL A 203 19.30 13.54 6.64
C VAL A 203 18.55 12.91 5.46
N ARG A 204 18.94 13.30 4.24
CA ARG A 204 18.56 12.62 2.99
C ARG A 204 19.56 11.50 2.74
N TYR A 205 19.10 10.32 2.34
CA TYR A 205 19.96 9.29 1.76
C TYR A 205 19.55 9.05 0.30
N THR A 206 20.48 9.32 -0.60
CA THR A 206 20.44 8.94 -2.02
C THR A 206 21.16 7.60 -2.14
N LEU A 207 20.45 6.54 -2.51
CA LEU A 207 21.06 5.24 -2.77
C LEU A 207 21.49 5.18 -4.25
N TYR A 208 22.78 5.07 -4.49
CA TYR A 208 23.34 4.69 -5.79
C TYR A 208 23.43 3.16 -5.84
N LEU A 209 23.00 2.54 -6.93
CA LEU A 209 23.46 1.20 -7.29
C LEU A 209 24.19 1.27 -8.63
N LEU A 210 25.44 0.81 -8.58
CA LEU A 210 26.40 0.67 -9.68
C LEU A 210 25.93 -0.44 -10.65
N LYS A 211 26.36 -0.29 -11.91
CA LYS A 211 26.00 -1.09 -13.10
C LYS A 211 25.93 -2.59 -12.90
#